data_AF-A0A6A1WNC0-F1
#
_entry.id   AF-A0A6A1WNC0-F1
#
_cell.length_a   1.000
_cell.length_b   1.000
_cell.length_c   1.000
_cell.angle_alpha   90.00
_cell.angle_beta   90.00
_cell.angle_gamma   90.00
#
_symmetry.space_group_name_H-M   'P 1'
#
loop_
_entity.id
_entity.type
_entity.pdbx_description
1 polymer ?
#
loop_
_entity_poly.entity_id
_entity_poly.type
_entity_poly.pdbx_seq_one_letter_code
_entity_poly.pdbx_strand_id
1 'polypeptide(L)'
;MFTSIGFFISVGSGVAGIVLPEAEEKVLAIKKGDAIALPFGVVTWWYNKEDTELVVLFMGDTSKSHKAGEFTDFFLTGSNGIFTGFSTEFVSRAWDLDEKVVKTLVEKQSGNGIVKLDGKFKMPEPKKEHREGMALNCEEAPLDVDIEKGGRVVVLNTKNLPLVGEVGLGADLVRLDGSAMCSPGFSCDSALQVTYIVRGSGRVQVVGVYRRVV
;
A
#
# COMPACT_ATOMS: atom_id res chain seq x y z
N MET A 1 1.12 -9.01 16.20
CA MET A 1 -0.14 -8.93 15.44
C MET A 1 -0.35 -7.51 14.91
N PHE A 2 0.69 -6.90 14.34
CA PHE A 2 0.56 -5.57 13.73
C PHE A 2 1.50 -5.53 12.54
N THR A 3 0.95 -5.41 11.34
CA THR A 3 1.71 -5.13 10.12
C THR A 3 1.13 -3.86 9.56
N SER A 4 1.93 -2.80 9.60
CA SER A 4 1.65 -1.55 8.92
C SER A 4 2.30 -1.62 7.54
N ILE A 5 1.63 -1.08 6.52
CA ILE A 5 2.03 -1.25 5.12
C ILE A 5 2.11 0.11 4.44
N GLY A 6 3.22 0.35 3.76
CA GLY A 6 3.37 1.39 2.75
C GLY A 6 3.06 0.82 1.36
N PHE A 7 2.29 1.57 0.59
CA PHE A 7 1.97 1.27 -0.80
C PHE A 7 2.63 2.32 -1.67
N PHE A 8 3.22 1.90 -2.79
CA PHE A 8 3.70 2.81 -3.82
C PHE A 8 3.15 2.40 -5.19
N ILE A 9 2.50 3.34 -5.88
CA ILE A 9 1.99 3.10 -7.22
C ILE A 9 3.12 3.30 -8.22
N SER A 10 3.64 2.21 -8.78
CA SER A 10 4.78 2.26 -9.70
C SER A 10 4.35 2.47 -11.15
N VAL A 11 3.15 2.02 -11.53
CA VAL A 11 2.59 2.10 -12.88
C VAL A 11 1.08 2.34 -12.83
N GLY A 12 0.58 3.13 -13.77
CA GLY A 12 -0.85 3.29 -14.02
C GLY A 12 -1.57 4.26 -13.09
N SER A 13 -2.90 4.19 -13.12
CA SER A 13 -3.81 4.94 -12.27
C SER A 13 -5.06 4.11 -11.98
N GLY A 14 -5.79 4.48 -10.93
CA GLY A 14 -6.99 3.78 -10.51
C GLY A 14 -7.70 4.48 -9.36
N VAL A 15 -8.48 3.71 -8.62
CA VAL A 15 -9.23 4.16 -7.45
C VAL A 15 -8.92 3.23 -6.28
N ALA A 16 -8.72 3.79 -5.10
CA ALA A 16 -8.61 3.04 -3.86
C ALA A 16 -9.71 3.51 -2.90
N GLY A 17 -10.42 2.56 -2.29
CA GLY A 17 -11.26 2.81 -1.14
C GLY A 17 -10.57 2.34 0.12
N ILE A 18 -10.61 3.18 1.15
CA ILE A 18 -9.88 2.97 2.40
C ILE A 18 -10.84 3.27 3.55
N VAL A 19 -11.01 2.31 4.44
CA VAL A 19 -11.80 2.45 5.66
C VAL A 19 -10.86 2.26 6.84
N LEU A 20 -10.52 3.38 7.49
CA LEU A 20 -9.78 3.36 8.75
C LEU A 20 -10.71 2.88 9.88
N PRO A 21 -10.17 2.29 10.96
CA PRO A 21 -10.98 1.92 12.12
C PRO A 21 -11.84 3.09 12.61
N GLU A 22 -13.13 2.82 12.82
CA GLU A 22 -14.12 3.81 13.33
C GLU A 22 -14.31 5.05 12.44
N ALA A 23 -13.85 5.02 11.19
CA ALA A 23 -13.98 6.13 10.25
C ALA A 23 -14.88 5.79 9.05
N GLU A 24 -15.39 6.84 8.41
CA GLU A 24 -16.07 6.72 7.11
C GLU A 24 -15.07 6.34 6.00
N GLU A 25 -15.61 5.72 4.94
CA GLU A 25 -14.84 5.35 3.77
C GLU A 25 -14.29 6.58 3.04
N LYS A 26 -12.99 6.55 2.76
CA LYS A 26 -12.30 7.46 1.86
C LYS A 26 -12.04 6.78 0.52
N VAL A 27 -12.70 7.26 -0.53
CA VAL A 27 -12.47 6.86 -1.92
C VAL A 27 -11.57 7.91 -2.60
N LEU A 28 -10.38 7.51 -3.01
CA LEU A 28 -9.36 8.38 -3.61
C LEU A 28 -8.94 7.90 -5.01
N ALA A 29 -8.64 8.87 -5.87
CA ALA A 29 -7.94 8.61 -7.12
C ALA A 29 -6.46 8.37 -6.80
N ILE A 30 -5.89 7.32 -7.38
CA ILE A 30 -4.48 6.95 -7.25
C ILE A 30 -3.82 6.97 -8.62
N LYS A 31 -2.55 7.34 -8.67
CA LYS A 31 -1.73 7.35 -9.88
C LYS A 31 -0.28 7.06 -9.56
N LYS A 32 0.48 6.72 -10.60
CA LYS A 32 1.92 6.55 -10.52
C LYS A 32 2.58 7.66 -9.69
N GLY A 33 3.47 7.26 -8.80
CA GLY A 33 4.16 8.14 -7.88
C GLY A 33 3.49 8.31 -6.54
N ASP A 34 2.23 7.90 -6.41
CA ASP A 34 1.53 7.98 -5.14
C ASP A 34 2.10 6.99 -4.13
N ALA A 35 2.33 7.49 -2.93
CA ALA A 35 2.59 6.71 -1.74
C ALA A 35 1.43 6.85 -0.77
N ILE A 36 1.05 5.73 -0.15
CA ILE A 36 -0.03 5.62 0.84
C ILE A 36 0.54 4.84 2.02
N ALA A 37 0.34 5.33 3.24
CA ALA A 37 0.77 4.67 4.46
C ALA A 37 -0.47 4.24 5.24
N LEU A 38 -0.65 2.93 5.47
CA LEU A 38 -1.82 2.40 6.16
C LEU A 38 -1.45 1.69 7.46
N PRO A 39 -2.06 2.10 8.59
CA PRO A 39 -1.89 1.41 9.85
C PRO A 39 -2.53 0.01 9.82
N PHE A 40 -2.29 -0.75 10.88
CA PHE A 40 -2.91 -2.06 11.05
C PHE A 40 -4.45 -1.96 11.17
N GLY A 41 -5.15 -2.97 10.64
CA GLY A 41 -6.61 -3.09 10.80
C GLY A 41 -7.43 -2.27 9.80
N VAL A 42 -6.79 -1.69 8.78
CA VAL A 42 -7.44 -0.92 7.73
C VAL A 42 -8.04 -1.85 6.68
N VAL A 43 -9.28 -1.57 6.27
CA VAL A 43 -9.91 -2.25 5.14
C VAL A 43 -9.63 -1.46 3.87
N THR A 44 -9.17 -2.14 2.81
CA THR A 44 -8.94 -1.50 1.52
C THR A 44 -9.53 -2.30 0.37
N TRP A 45 -9.90 -1.59 -0.70
CA TRP A 45 -10.15 -2.16 -2.01
C TRP A 45 -9.52 -1.29 -3.09
N TRP A 46 -9.21 -1.90 -4.22
CA TRP A 46 -8.47 -1.28 -5.32
C TRP A 46 -9.20 -1.58 -6.63
N TYR A 47 -9.35 -0.56 -7.47
CA TYR A 47 -10.04 -0.66 -8.75
C TYR A 47 -9.20 -0.02 -9.84
N ASN A 48 -8.82 -0.83 -10.83
CA ASN A 48 -8.24 -0.34 -12.06
C ASN A 48 -9.36 0.02 -13.03
N LYS A 49 -9.56 1.32 -13.27
CA LYS A 49 -10.58 1.85 -14.19
C LYS A 49 -10.10 1.86 -15.63
N GLU A 50 -8.78 1.79 -15.84
CA GLU A 50 -8.15 1.95 -17.13
C GLU A 50 -7.81 0.59 -17.75
N ASP A 51 -7.67 0.55 -19.08
CA ASP A 51 -7.19 -0.64 -19.79
C ASP A 51 -5.67 -0.85 -19.63
N THR A 52 -4.97 0.12 -19.04
CA THR A 52 -3.54 0.04 -18.73
C THR A 52 -3.29 -0.71 -17.42
N GLU A 53 -2.12 -1.34 -17.28
CA GLU A 53 -1.75 -1.99 -16.02
C GLU A 53 -1.65 -0.99 -14.86
N LEU A 54 -2.19 -1.40 -13.70
CA LEU A 54 -1.99 -0.76 -12.41
C LEU A 54 -1.06 -1.66 -11.58
N VAL A 55 0.11 -1.14 -11.21
CA VAL A 55 1.08 -1.89 -10.40
C VAL A 55 1.27 -1.18 -9.06
N VAL A 56 0.99 -1.92 -7.99
CA VAL A 56 1.08 -1.45 -6.61
C VAL A 56 2.16 -2.26 -5.89
N LEU A 57 3.17 -1.57 -5.36
CA LEU A 57 4.23 -2.17 -4.55
C LEU A 57 3.83 -2.10 -3.07
N PHE A 58 3.88 -3.25 -2.39
CA PHE A 58 3.58 -3.39 -0.97
C PHE A 58 4.88 -3.54 -0.20
N MET A 59 5.09 -2.69 0.81
CA MET A 59 6.27 -2.73 1.67
C MET A 59 5.83 -2.58 3.12
N GLY A 60 6.30 -3.44 4.01
CA GLY A 60 5.90 -3.41 5.41
C GLY A 60 6.79 -4.31 6.27
N ASP A 61 6.78 -4.06 7.58
CA ASP A 61 7.47 -4.91 8.54
C ASP A 61 6.58 -6.11 8.92
N THR A 62 7.00 -7.29 8.47
CA THR A 62 6.34 -8.57 8.75
C THR A 62 7.04 -9.38 9.85
N SER A 63 7.98 -8.79 10.60
CA SER A 63 8.67 -9.49 11.70
C SER A 63 7.72 -9.87 12.84
N LYS A 64 6.63 -9.10 13.01
CA LYS A 64 5.57 -9.29 14.02
C LYS A 64 4.20 -9.62 13.44
N SER A 65 4.15 -10.03 12.16
CA SER A 65 2.92 -10.49 11.51
C SER A 65 2.46 -11.83 12.11
N HIS A 66 1.28 -12.31 11.72
CA HIS A 66 0.76 -13.59 12.25
C HIS A 66 1.70 -14.76 11.92
N LYS A 67 2.28 -14.75 10.72
CA LYS A 67 3.37 -15.63 10.32
C LYS A 67 4.56 -14.79 9.90
N ALA A 68 5.60 -14.78 10.74
CA ALA A 68 6.78 -13.95 10.54
C ALA A 68 7.37 -14.12 9.13
N GLY A 69 7.65 -13.00 8.47
CA GLY A 69 8.14 -12.98 7.08
C GLY A 69 7.04 -13.01 6.01
N GLU A 70 5.77 -13.10 6.39
CA GLU A 70 4.63 -13.11 5.47
C GLU A 70 3.64 -11.98 5.81
N PHE A 71 3.13 -11.33 4.77
CA PHE A 71 1.93 -10.52 4.89
C PHE A 71 0.74 -11.43 5.23
N THR A 72 -0.14 -10.96 6.10
CA THR A 72 -1.35 -11.70 6.48
C THR A 72 -2.55 -10.82 6.23
N ASP A 73 -3.25 -11.09 5.14
CA ASP A 73 -4.45 -10.37 4.74
C ASP A 73 -5.70 -11.17 5.10
N PHE A 74 -6.74 -10.46 5.55
CA PHE A 74 -8.07 -11.02 5.73
C PHE A 74 -8.98 -10.49 4.64
N PHE A 75 -9.34 -11.34 3.68
CA PHE A 75 -10.30 -10.97 2.64
C PHE A 75 -11.70 -10.90 3.24
N LEU A 76 -12.42 -9.79 3.01
CA LEU A 76 -13.81 -9.67 3.48
C LEU A 76 -14.80 -10.45 2.60
N THR A 77 -14.48 -10.62 1.32
CA THR A 77 -15.34 -11.26 0.31
C THR A 77 -14.52 -12.17 -0.60
N GLY A 78 -15.19 -12.88 -1.52
CA GLY A 78 -14.56 -13.87 -2.39
C GLY A 78 -14.51 -15.26 -1.77
N SER A 79 -13.89 -16.20 -2.48
CA SER A 79 -13.83 -17.61 -2.07
C SER A 79 -13.06 -17.84 -0.76
N ASN A 80 -12.13 -16.93 -0.44
CA ASN A 80 -11.33 -16.95 0.79
C ASN A 80 -11.79 -15.89 1.80
N GLY A 81 -13.03 -15.40 1.67
CA GLY A 81 -13.59 -14.38 2.54
C GLY A 81 -13.74 -14.88 3.98
N ILE A 82 -13.46 -14.06 4.99
CA ILE A 82 -13.52 -14.46 6.41
C ILE A 82 -14.87 -15.03 6.83
N PHE A 83 -15.96 -14.56 6.22
CA PHE A 83 -17.31 -14.99 6.56
C PHE A 83 -17.60 -16.44 6.13
N THR A 84 -16.81 -17.00 5.22
CA THR A 84 -16.91 -18.42 4.83
C THR A 84 -16.48 -19.37 5.95
N GLY A 85 -15.78 -18.88 6.98
CA GLY A 85 -15.41 -19.65 8.16
C GLY A 85 -16.51 -19.77 9.22
N PHE A 86 -17.62 -19.04 9.08
CA PHE A 86 -18.76 -19.10 10.01
C PHE A 86 -19.93 -19.88 9.39
N SER A 87 -20.83 -20.39 10.23
CA SER A 87 -22.07 -20.98 9.72
C SER A 87 -22.99 -19.90 9.15
N THR A 88 -23.74 -20.25 8.11
CA THR A 88 -24.71 -19.32 7.49
C THR A 88 -25.79 -18.86 8.47
N GLU A 89 -26.22 -19.71 9.40
CA GLU A 89 -27.10 -19.34 10.52
C GLU A 89 -26.48 -18.23 11.39
N PHE A 90 -25.19 -18.36 11.75
CA PHE A 90 -24.51 -17.40 12.61
C PHE A 90 -24.41 -16.03 11.93
N VAL A 91 -23.98 -16.00 10.67
CA VAL A 91 -23.87 -14.76 9.90
C VAL A 91 -25.25 -14.14 9.65
N SER A 92 -26.27 -14.95 9.35
CA SER A 92 -27.67 -14.52 9.21
C SER A 92 -28.18 -13.79 10.44
N ARG A 93 -27.95 -14.35 11.64
CA ARG A 93 -28.33 -13.69 12.89
C ARG A 93 -27.51 -12.45 13.19
N ALA A 94 -26.20 -12.48 12.92
CA ALA A 94 -25.32 -11.35 13.19
C ALA A 94 -25.63 -10.12 12.32
N TRP A 95 -26.02 -10.34 11.06
CA TRP A 95 -26.34 -9.29 10.11
C TRP A 95 -27.83 -8.95 10.03
N ASP A 96 -28.68 -9.70 10.73
CA ASP A 96 -30.14 -9.60 10.66
C ASP A 96 -30.67 -9.73 9.21
N LEU A 97 -30.19 -10.77 8.50
CA LEU A 97 -30.55 -11.05 7.10
C LEU A 97 -31.09 -12.47 6.94
N ASP A 98 -31.98 -12.67 5.97
CA ASP A 98 -32.44 -14.02 5.59
C ASP A 98 -31.27 -14.91 5.14
N GLU A 99 -31.28 -16.17 5.56
CA GLU A 99 -30.20 -17.13 5.25
C GLU A 99 -29.94 -17.28 3.75
N LYS A 100 -30.95 -17.15 2.88
CA LYS A 100 -30.75 -17.22 1.42
C LYS A 100 -29.94 -16.04 0.89
N VAL A 101 -30.08 -14.87 1.50
CA VAL A 101 -29.30 -13.67 1.17
C VAL A 101 -27.86 -13.88 1.60
N VAL A 102 -27.63 -14.30 2.84
CA VAL A 102 -26.28 -14.60 3.36
C VAL A 102 -25.58 -15.65 2.52
N LYS A 103 -26.27 -16.76 2.19
CA LYS A 103 -25.73 -17.80 1.31
C LYS A 103 -25.29 -17.24 -0.04
N THR A 104 -25.98 -16.24 -0.57
CA THR A 104 -25.60 -15.58 -1.81
C THR A 104 -24.42 -14.64 -1.63
N LEU A 105 -24.36 -13.88 -0.53
CA LEU A 105 -23.28 -12.93 -0.23
C LEU A 105 -21.97 -13.60 0.15
N VAL A 106 -22.02 -14.75 0.83
CA VAL A 106 -20.86 -15.43 1.40
C VAL A 106 -20.48 -16.69 0.63
N GLU A 107 -21.43 -17.62 0.41
CA GLU A 107 -21.08 -18.95 -0.15
C GLU A 107 -21.00 -18.99 -1.69
N LYS A 108 -21.66 -18.06 -2.40
CA LYS A 108 -21.70 -18.07 -3.88
C LYS A 108 -20.61 -17.23 -4.54
N GLN A 109 -19.70 -16.63 -3.77
CA GLN A 109 -18.60 -15.82 -4.28
C GLN A 109 -17.47 -16.73 -4.77
N SER A 110 -17.24 -16.79 -6.09
CA SER A 110 -16.17 -17.61 -6.68
C SER A 110 -14.87 -16.86 -6.99
N GLY A 111 -14.88 -15.53 -6.91
CA GLY A 111 -13.71 -14.69 -7.15
C GLY A 111 -12.66 -14.82 -6.05
N ASN A 112 -11.38 -14.72 -6.41
CA ASN A 112 -10.26 -14.75 -5.47
C ASN A 112 -9.26 -13.64 -5.80
N GLY A 113 -8.96 -12.78 -4.83
CA GLY A 113 -8.05 -11.65 -5.00
C GLY A 113 -8.58 -10.62 -6.00
N ILE A 114 -8.04 -10.64 -7.22
CA ILE A 114 -8.38 -9.70 -8.29
C ILE A 114 -9.47 -10.30 -9.19
N VAL A 115 -10.60 -9.61 -9.32
CA VAL A 115 -11.74 -10.05 -10.14
C VAL A 115 -12.01 -9.07 -11.27
N LYS A 116 -12.43 -9.59 -12.43
CA LYS A 116 -12.87 -8.78 -13.56
C LYS A 116 -14.32 -8.35 -13.35
N LEU A 117 -14.59 -7.06 -13.44
CA LEU A 117 -15.94 -6.50 -13.37
C LEU A 117 -16.57 -6.42 -14.77
N ASP A 118 -17.90 -6.50 -14.83
CA ASP A 118 -18.65 -6.18 -16.05
C ASP A 118 -18.49 -4.69 -16.36
N GLY A 119 -18.37 -4.33 -17.65
CA GLY A 119 -18.14 -2.94 -18.07
C GLY A 119 -19.27 -1.97 -17.73
N LYS A 120 -20.46 -2.47 -17.35
CA LYS A 120 -21.59 -1.66 -16.87
C LYS A 120 -21.57 -1.43 -15.36
N PHE A 121 -20.72 -2.13 -14.63
CA PHE A 121 -20.63 -2.01 -13.18
C PHE A 121 -20.06 -0.64 -12.80
N LYS A 122 -20.71 0.04 -11.85
CA LYS A 122 -20.28 1.36 -11.38
C LYS A 122 -19.63 1.23 -10.01
N MET A 123 -18.35 1.53 -9.93
CA MET A 123 -17.62 1.66 -8.67
C MET A 123 -17.82 3.07 -8.08
N PRO A 124 -17.64 3.25 -6.76
CA PRO A 124 -17.62 4.58 -6.14
C PRO A 124 -16.60 5.51 -6.81
N GLU A 125 -17.00 6.74 -7.09
CA GLU A 125 -16.13 7.74 -7.70
C GLU A 125 -15.28 8.45 -6.63
N PRO A 126 -14.01 8.76 -6.92
CA PRO A 126 -13.11 9.38 -5.96
C PRO A 126 -13.48 10.83 -5.66
N LYS A 127 -13.25 11.25 -4.42
CA LYS A 127 -13.39 12.66 -4.01
C LYS A 127 -12.04 13.28 -3.74
N LYS A 128 -11.86 14.55 -4.10
CA LYS A 128 -10.57 15.24 -3.95
C LYS A 128 -10.20 15.40 -2.47
N GLU A 129 -11.19 15.71 -1.64
CA GLU A 129 -11.03 15.88 -0.19
C GLU A 129 -10.53 14.59 0.50
N HIS A 130 -10.95 13.42 0.02
CA HIS A 130 -10.55 12.13 0.59
C HIS A 130 -9.05 11.85 0.46
N ARG A 131 -8.37 12.53 -0.46
CA ARG A 131 -6.94 12.36 -0.68
C ARG A 131 -6.09 13.04 0.39
N GLU A 132 -6.62 14.07 1.05
CA GLU A 132 -5.89 14.85 2.05
C GLU A 132 -5.47 13.96 3.23
N GLY A 133 -4.17 13.96 3.54
CA GLY A 133 -3.56 13.14 4.58
C GLY A 133 -3.47 11.64 4.27
N MET A 134 -4.03 11.17 3.15
CA MET A 134 -4.06 9.74 2.77
C MET A 134 -2.99 9.35 1.76
N ALA A 135 -2.72 10.22 0.78
CA ALA A 135 -1.79 9.93 -0.30
C ALA A 135 -0.90 11.14 -0.63
N LEU A 136 0.39 10.89 -0.80
CA LEU A 136 1.38 11.86 -1.27
C LEU A 136 1.92 11.41 -2.61
N ASN A 137 1.91 12.27 -3.63
CA ASN A 137 2.59 11.95 -4.88
C ASN A 137 4.07 12.33 -4.78
N CYS A 138 4.95 11.33 -4.63
CA CYS A 138 6.38 11.54 -4.45
C CYS A 138 7.08 12.04 -5.72
N GLU A 139 6.45 11.89 -6.89
CA GLU A 139 7.00 12.41 -8.14
C GLU A 139 6.75 13.92 -8.31
N GLU A 140 5.73 14.45 -7.64
CA GLU A 140 5.23 15.83 -7.72
C GLU A 140 5.45 16.65 -6.43
N ALA A 141 5.77 15.99 -5.31
CA ALA A 141 6.01 16.64 -4.03
C ALA A 141 7.23 17.59 -4.08
N PRO A 142 7.25 18.62 -3.21
CA PRO A 142 8.44 19.45 -3.01
C PRO A 142 9.67 18.60 -2.69
N LEU A 143 10.80 18.94 -3.28
CA LEU A 143 12.05 18.23 -3.10
C LEU A 143 12.69 18.63 -1.76
N ASP A 144 13.09 17.64 -0.97
CA ASP A 144 13.88 17.85 0.25
C ASP A 144 15.38 18.04 -0.09
N VAL A 145 15.82 17.41 -1.18
CA VAL A 145 17.17 17.57 -1.75
C VAL A 145 17.03 17.76 -3.25
N ASP A 146 17.71 18.79 -3.78
CA ASP A 146 17.82 19.05 -5.21
C ASP A 146 19.24 19.52 -5.52
N ILE A 147 20.07 18.61 -6.03
CA ILE A 147 21.45 18.89 -6.40
C ILE A 147 21.57 18.83 -7.92
N GLU A 148 21.94 19.95 -8.52
CA GLU A 148 22.15 20.06 -9.97
C GLU A 148 23.17 18.99 -10.43
N LYS A 149 22.77 18.13 -11.38
CA LYS A 149 23.57 17.00 -11.92
C LYS A 149 23.95 15.93 -10.88
N GLY A 150 23.35 15.96 -9.70
CA GLY A 150 23.52 14.94 -8.66
C GLY A 150 22.26 14.09 -8.53
N GLY A 151 21.15 14.72 -8.20
CA GLY A 151 19.91 14.01 -8.00
C GLY A 151 18.93 14.73 -7.10
N ARG A 152 17.77 14.10 -6.93
CA ARG A 152 16.64 14.63 -6.18
C ARG A 152 16.12 13.60 -5.18
N VAL A 153 15.70 14.08 -4.02
CA VAL A 153 15.12 13.24 -2.96
C VAL A 153 13.83 13.88 -2.47
N VAL A 154 12.81 13.04 -2.31
CA VAL A 154 11.60 13.35 -1.55
C VAL A 154 11.53 12.38 -0.37
N VAL A 155 11.39 12.93 0.83
CA VAL A 155 11.33 12.19 2.10
C VAL A 155 9.87 12.13 2.56
N LEU A 156 9.34 10.93 2.76
CA LEU A 156 8.01 10.71 3.33
C LEU A 156 8.11 10.73 4.84
N ASN A 157 7.46 11.70 5.47
CA ASN A 157 7.51 11.92 6.90
C ASN A 157 6.15 12.41 7.43
N THR A 158 6.05 12.55 8.76
CA THR A 158 4.79 12.93 9.43
C THR A 158 4.26 14.31 9.06
N LYS A 159 5.05 15.18 8.42
CA LYS A 159 4.59 16.50 7.97
C LYS A 159 3.83 16.44 6.66
N ASN A 160 4.24 15.56 5.72
CA ASN A 160 3.65 15.48 4.39
C ASN A 160 2.73 14.26 4.21
N LEU A 161 2.88 13.23 5.04
CA LEU A 161 1.99 12.08 5.10
C LEU A 161 1.83 11.64 6.57
N PRO A 162 0.90 12.23 7.34
CA PRO A 162 0.80 12.03 8.79
C PRO A 162 0.71 10.57 9.24
N LEU A 163 0.04 9.72 8.45
CA LEU A 163 -0.13 8.29 8.74
C LEU A 163 1.20 7.51 8.81
N VAL A 164 2.30 8.02 8.23
CA VAL A 164 3.65 7.47 8.40
C VAL A 164 4.02 7.33 9.88
N GLY A 165 3.57 8.26 10.73
CA GLY A 165 3.82 8.23 12.17
C GLY A 165 3.09 7.08 12.87
N GLU A 166 1.88 6.74 12.42
CA GLU A 166 1.09 5.61 12.95
C GLU A 166 1.63 4.27 12.44
N VAL A 167 2.09 4.25 11.19
CA VAL A 167 2.66 3.08 10.53
C VAL A 167 4.03 2.73 11.13
N GLY A 168 4.79 3.72 11.58
CA GLY A 168 6.15 3.54 12.09
C GLY A 168 7.19 3.26 10.99
N LEU A 169 6.89 3.65 9.74
CA LEU A 169 7.76 3.46 8.58
C LEU A 169 8.00 4.79 7.87
N GLY A 170 9.25 5.19 7.70
CA GLY A 170 9.64 6.25 6.76
C GLY A 170 9.94 5.67 5.37
N ALA A 171 9.95 6.52 4.35
CA ALA A 171 10.37 6.14 3.01
C ALA A 171 10.96 7.34 2.26
N ASP A 172 11.79 7.08 1.26
CA ASP A 172 12.36 8.11 0.39
C ASP A 172 12.18 7.71 -1.07
N LEU A 173 11.80 8.66 -1.92
CA LEU A 173 11.97 8.53 -3.37
C LEU A 173 13.26 9.22 -3.78
N VAL A 174 14.26 8.42 -4.12
CA VAL A 174 15.58 8.89 -4.58
C VAL A 174 15.69 8.77 -6.10
N ARG A 175 16.08 9.86 -6.75
CA ARG A 175 16.36 9.92 -8.19
C ARG A 175 17.77 10.45 -8.42
N LEU A 176 18.66 9.60 -8.94
CA LEU A 176 20.02 10.00 -9.29
C LEU A 176 20.12 10.30 -10.78
N ASP A 177 20.84 11.37 -11.11
CA ASP A 177 21.18 11.67 -12.49
C ASP A 177 22.31 10.72 -12.98
N GLY A 178 22.58 10.74 -14.29
CA GLY A 178 23.60 9.89 -14.89
C GLY A 178 24.97 10.07 -14.24
N SER A 179 25.59 8.96 -13.82
CA SER A 179 26.90 8.93 -13.13
C SER A 179 26.95 9.60 -11.75
N ALA A 180 25.82 10.05 -11.21
CA ALA A 180 25.76 10.54 -9.85
C ALA A 180 25.78 9.40 -8.82
N MET A 181 26.00 9.75 -7.56
CA MET A 181 26.04 8.80 -6.45
C MET A 181 25.37 9.36 -5.19
N CYS A 182 24.81 8.47 -4.37
CA CYS A 182 24.59 8.77 -2.97
C CYS A 182 25.93 8.68 -2.23
N SER A 183 26.20 9.64 -1.34
CA SER A 183 27.34 9.52 -0.43
C SER A 183 27.21 8.25 0.42
N PRO A 184 28.32 7.58 0.76
CA PRO A 184 28.28 6.48 1.72
C PRO A 184 27.60 6.90 3.02
N GLY A 185 26.70 6.07 3.53
CA GLY A 185 25.93 6.32 4.74
C GLY A 185 25.60 5.03 5.47
N PHE A 186 25.04 5.16 6.68
CA PHE A 186 24.58 4.05 7.50
C PHE A 186 23.34 4.48 8.30
N SER A 187 22.48 3.52 8.65
CA SER A 187 21.37 3.75 9.57
C SER A 187 21.88 3.74 11.02
N CYS A 188 21.61 4.81 11.77
CA CYS A 188 22.09 4.99 13.15
C CYS A 188 21.14 4.43 14.21
N ASP A 189 19.93 4.06 13.83
CA ASP A 189 18.76 3.81 14.71
C ASP A 189 18.27 2.36 14.66
N SER A 190 19.10 1.44 14.15
CA SER A 190 18.71 0.04 13.88
C SER A 190 17.58 -0.12 12.86
N ALA A 191 17.19 0.94 12.13
CA ALA A 191 16.21 0.82 11.06
C ALA A 191 16.75 -0.02 9.91
N LEU A 192 15.95 -0.99 9.48
CA LEU A 192 16.18 -1.73 8.25
C LEU A 192 15.75 -0.86 7.07
N GLN A 193 16.61 -0.75 6.05
CA GLN A 193 16.28 -0.06 4.81
C GLN A 193 16.03 -1.09 3.70
N VAL A 194 14.85 -1.02 3.08
CA VAL A 194 14.51 -1.83 1.91
C VAL A 194 14.45 -0.90 0.71
N THR A 195 15.22 -1.20 -0.34
CA THR A 195 15.28 -0.39 -1.55
C THR A 195 14.69 -1.17 -2.73
N TYR A 196 13.75 -0.56 -3.46
CA TYR A 196 13.19 -1.09 -4.69
C TYR A 196 13.55 -0.18 -5.88
N ILE A 197 14.16 -0.74 -6.93
CA ILE A 197 14.55 0.02 -8.11
C ILE A 197 13.38 0.09 -9.09
N VAL A 198 12.72 1.25 -9.13
CA VAL A 198 11.55 1.48 -10.00
C VAL A 198 11.93 1.73 -11.48
N ARG A 199 13.14 2.24 -11.74
CA ARG A 199 13.63 2.54 -13.10
C ARG A 199 15.15 2.67 -13.11
N GLY A 200 15.75 2.27 -14.23
CA GLY A 200 17.18 2.45 -14.49
C GLY A 200 18.03 1.34 -13.86
N SER A 201 19.31 1.64 -13.68
CA SER A 201 20.30 0.70 -13.15
C SER A 201 21.43 1.46 -12.47
N GLY A 202 22.10 0.82 -11.52
CA GLY A 202 23.25 1.40 -10.84
C GLY A 202 24.08 0.32 -10.14
N ARG A 203 25.11 0.75 -9.43
CA ARG A 203 25.94 -0.11 -8.58
C ARG A 203 25.64 0.19 -7.12
N VAL A 204 25.36 -0.86 -6.35
CA VAL A 204 25.22 -0.78 -4.89
C VAL A 204 26.40 -1.52 -4.26
N GLN A 205 26.94 -0.97 -3.18
CA GLN A 205 27.95 -1.65 -2.36
C GLN A 205 27.50 -1.59 -0.91
N VAL A 206 27.38 -2.75 -0.26
CA VAL A 206 26.99 -2.86 1.15
C VAL A 206 28.16 -3.38 1.96
N VAL A 207 28.51 -2.68 3.04
CA VAL A 207 29.63 -3.05 3.91
C VAL A 207 29.10 -3.56 5.25
N GLY A 208 29.36 -4.82 5.56
CA GLY A 208 29.02 -5.41 6.86
C GLY A 208 30.04 -5.09 7.97
N VAL A 209 29.71 -5.49 9.20
CA VAL A 209 30.50 -5.24 10.43
C VAL A 209 31.98 -5.64 10.31
N TYR A 210 32.29 -6.65 9.48
CA TYR A 210 33.65 -7.15 9.25
C TYR A 210 34.36 -6.54 8.02
N ARG A 211 33.90 -5.38 7.54
CA ARG A 211 34.46 -4.68 6.36
C ARG A 211 34.44 -5.49 5.06
N ARG A 212 33.55 -6.48 4.97
CA ARG A 212 33.33 -7.25 3.74
C ARG A 212 32.25 -6.56 2.93
N VAL A 213 32.54 -6.33 1.66
CA VAL A 213 31.58 -5.86 0.68
C VAL A 213 30.74 -7.06 0.25
N VAL A 214 29.42 -6.94 0.35
CA VAL A 214 28.43 -7.89 -0.19
C VAL A 214 27.86 -7.32 -1.48
#